data_AF-W2FUT1-F1
#
_entry.id   AF-W2FUT1-F1
#
_cell.length_a   1.000
_cell.length_b   1.000
_cell.length_c   1.000
_cell.angle_alpha   90.00
_cell.angle_beta   90.00
_cell.angle_gamma   90.00
#
_symmetry.space_group_name_H-M   'P 1'
#
loop_
_entity.id
_entity.type
_entity.pdbx_description
1 polymer ?
#
loop_
_entity_poly.entity_id
_entity_poly.type
_entity_poly.pdbx_seq_one_letter_code
_entity_poly.pdbx_strand_id
1 'polypeptide(L)'
;MGSAVVTHKPVTEYHREPFWIFQWVDDIVVIEVDIGDRLHCAEQRLRNAIKLVFGPDGWHEGKFTTWSRQIHAVAIDWNLVDLSVSIPQRKIHKMKSKVTEALELQYITKKNLSSL
;
A
#
# COMPACT_ATOMS: atom_id res chain seq x y z
N MET A 1 -5.67 19.66 41.79
CA MET A 1 -4.86 18.99 40.76
C MET A 1 -5.63 17.77 40.30
N GLY A 2 -6.27 17.85 39.13
CA GLY A 2 -7.16 16.79 38.63
C GLY A 2 -6.35 15.64 38.03
N SER A 3 -6.50 14.44 38.59
CA SER A 3 -5.94 13.22 38.02
C SER A 3 -6.73 12.87 36.75
N ALA A 4 -6.08 12.92 35.59
CA ALA A 4 -6.65 12.42 34.35
C ALA A 4 -6.61 10.89 34.39
N VAL A 5 -7.75 10.29 34.71
CA VAL A 5 -7.95 8.84 34.55
C VAL A 5 -8.04 8.57 33.05
N VAL A 6 -6.97 8.01 32.47
CA VAL A 6 -7.00 7.44 31.13
C VAL A 6 -7.85 6.19 31.22
N THR A 7 -9.14 6.31 30.90
CA THR A 7 -10.04 5.17 30.78
C THR A 7 -9.67 4.41 29.50
N HIS A 8 -8.91 3.33 29.64
CA HIS A 8 -8.85 2.31 28.59
C HIS A 8 -10.25 1.72 28.43
N LYS A 9 -10.87 1.97 27.27
CA LYS A 9 -12.14 1.33 26.91
C LYS A 9 -11.96 -0.20 26.91
N PRO A 10 -12.96 -0.98 27.37
CA PRO A 10 -12.85 -2.43 27.46
C PRO A 10 -12.64 -3.07 26.08
N VAL A 11 -11.68 -4.01 26.02
CA VAL A 11 -11.13 -4.65 24.81
C VAL A 11 -12.05 -5.75 24.26
N THR A 12 -13.36 -5.52 24.11
CA THR A 12 -14.28 -6.66 23.82
C THR A 12 -15.21 -6.52 22.62
N GLU A 13 -15.26 -5.40 21.91
CA GLU A 13 -16.20 -5.28 20.77
C GLU A 13 -15.54 -5.10 19.39
N TYR A 14 -14.29 -4.65 19.32
CA TYR A 14 -13.62 -4.41 18.02
C TYR A 14 -12.94 -5.65 17.42
N HIS A 15 -12.88 -6.79 18.10
CA HIS A 15 -12.04 -7.93 17.73
C HIS A 15 -12.57 -8.86 16.61
N ARG A 16 -13.72 -8.54 15.99
CA ARG A 16 -14.29 -9.38 14.93
C ARG A 16 -13.85 -8.99 13.51
N GLU A 17 -13.46 -7.74 13.30
CA GLU A 17 -13.11 -7.28 11.97
C GLU A 17 -11.69 -7.71 11.59
N PRO A 18 -11.52 -8.40 10.45
CA PRO A 18 -10.22 -8.80 9.93
C PRO A 18 -9.32 -7.60 9.60
N PHE A 19 -8.03 -7.85 9.64
CA PHE A 19 -6.96 -6.94 9.24
C PHE A 19 -6.15 -7.63 8.15
N TRP A 20 -5.77 -6.89 7.11
CA TRP A 20 -5.05 -7.46 5.97
C TRP A 20 -3.77 -6.68 5.66
N ILE A 21 -2.73 -7.44 5.31
CA ILE A 21 -1.47 -6.93 4.79
C ILE A 21 -1.17 -7.63 3.47
N PHE A 22 -0.77 -6.85 2.48
CA PHE A 22 -0.10 -7.35 1.28
C PHE A 22 1.34 -6.88 1.28
N GLN A 23 2.29 -7.80 1.12
CA GLN A 23 3.71 -7.49 1.07
C GLN A 23 4.29 -7.94 -0.28
N TRP A 24 5.06 -7.05 -0.90
CA TRP A 24 5.84 -7.34 -2.09
C TRP A 24 7.24 -6.76 -1.94
N VAL A 25 8.24 -7.61 -1.70
CA VAL A 25 9.63 -7.21 -1.40
C VAL A 25 9.66 -6.17 -0.26
N ASP A 26 9.90 -4.89 -0.56
CA ASP A 26 9.94 -3.77 0.38
C ASP A 26 8.61 -2.99 0.48
N ASP A 27 7.66 -3.23 -0.42
CA ASP A 27 6.34 -2.61 -0.38
C ASP A 27 5.41 -3.35 0.60
N ILE A 28 4.83 -2.61 1.55
CA ILE A 28 3.82 -3.10 2.49
C ILE A 28 2.55 -2.27 2.31
N VAL A 29 1.47 -2.94 1.94
CA VAL A 29 0.13 -2.35 1.80
C VAL A 29 -0.74 -2.86 2.94
N VAL A 30 -1.26 -1.95 3.74
CA VAL A 30 -2.13 -2.26 4.87
C VAL A 30 -3.57 -1.91 4.52
N ILE A 31 -4.49 -2.83 4.79
CA ILE A 31 -5.94 -2.62 4.67
C ILE A 31 -6.56 -2.87 6.03
N GLU A 32 -7.26 -1.87 6.54
CA GLU A 32 -7.87 -1.87 7.86
C GLU A 32 -9.24 -1.20 7.79
N VAL A 33 -10.15 -1.64 8.65
CA VAL A 33 -11.48 -1.06 8.75
C VAL A 33 -11.40 0.24 9.54
N ASP A 34 -11.99 1.32 8.99
CA ASP A 34 -12.01 2.64 9.61
C ASP A 34 -13.04 2.70 10.75
N ILE A 35 -12.69 2.09 11.89
CA ILE A 35 -13.51 2.07 13.11
C ILE A 35 -12.64 2.51 14.29
N GLY A 36 -13.06 3.59 14.96
CA GLY A 36 -12.39 4.08 16.16
C GLY A 36 -10.94 4.48 15.88
N ASP A 37 -10.00 3.92 16.64
CA ASP A 37 -8.56 4.17 16.53
C ASP A 37 -7.81 3.11 15.72
N ARG A 38 -8.50 2.19 15.05
CA ARG A 38 -7.89 1.03 14.36
C ARG A 38 -6.84 1.43 13.32
N LEU A 39 -7.12 2.42 12.47
CA LEU A 39 -6.16 2.90 11.47
C LEU A 39 -4.86 3.40 12.12
N HIS A 40 -5.00 4.21 13.17
CA HIS A 40 -3.86 4.74 13.91
C HIS A 40 -3.08 3.64 14.62
N CYS A 41 -3.77 2.70 15.27
CA CYS A 41 -3.13 1.54 15.91
C CYS A 41 -2.40 0.65 14.91
N ALA A 42 -2.98 0.40 13.73
CA ALA A 42 -2.36 -0.39 12.67
C ALA A 42 -1.07 0.27 12.17
N GLU A 43 -1.12 1.59 11.90
CA GLU A 43 0.06 2.35 11.48
C GLU A 43 1.15 2.34 12.55
N GLN A 44 0.81 2.62 13.80
CA GLN A 44 1.78 2.65 14.90
C GLN A 44 2.42 1.28 15.13
N ARG A 45 1.64 0.20 15.02
CA ARG A 45 2.15 -1.18 15.13
C ARG A 45 3.12 -1.51 14.00
N LEU A 46 2.81 -1.14 12.76
CA LEU A 46 3.71 -1.33 11.62
C LEU A 46 5.01 -0.55 11.82
N ARG A 47 4.92 0.73 12.20
CA ARG A 47 6.09 1.58 12.51
C ARG A 47 6.97 0.97 13.59
N ASN A 48 6.37 0.48 14.68
CA ASN A 48 7.09 -0.16 15.78
C ASN A 48 7.76 -1.47 15.32
N ALA A 49 7.07 -2.29 14.55
CA ALA A 49 7.60 -3.55 14.02
C ALA A 49 8.80 -3.31 13.08
N ILE A 50 8.69 -2.36 12.16
CA ILE A 50 9.80 -1.99 11.26
C ILE A 50 11.00 -1.50 12.05
N LYS A 51 10.79 -0.59 13.02
CA LYS A 51 11.88 -0.10 13.88
C LYS A 51 12.54 -1.19 14.70
N LEU A 52 11.76 -2.17 15.18
CA LEU A 52 12.27 -3.30 15.96
C LEU A 52 13.14 -4.23 15.11
N VAL A 53 12.74 -4.52 13.87
CA VAL A 53 13.43 -5.50 13.01
C VAL A 53 14.59 -4.86 12.24
N PHE A 54 14.40 -3.64 11.73
CA PHE A 54 15.34 -2.98 10.81
C PHE A 54 16.07 -1.80 11.44
N GLY A 55 15.77 -1.45 12.70
CA GLY A 55 16.34 -0.29 13.36
C GLY A 55 15.70 1.04 12.93
N PRO A 56 16.18 2.18 13.47
CA PRO A 56 15.59 3.49 13.22
C PRO A 56 15.66 3.92 11.74
N ASP A 57 16.67 3.44 11.00
CA ASP A 57 16.90 3.78 9.58
C ASP A 57 16.12 2.90 8.61
N GLY A 58 15.51 1.81 9.09
CA GLY A 58 14.67 0.92 8.27
C GLY A 58 13.34 1.54 7.85
N TRP A 59 13.03 2.74 8.33
CA TRP A 59 11.78 3.44 8.08
C TRP A 59 11.99 4.69 7.20
N HIS A 60 11.31 4.75 6.05
CA HIS A 60 11.40 5.88 5.10
C HIS A 60 10.10 6.71 5.09
N GLU A 61 10.04 7.80 5.87
CA GLU A 61 8.82 8.62 6.02
C GLU A 61 8.29 9.17 4.68
N GLY A 62 9.17 9.56 3.75
CA GLY A 62 8.77 10.12 2.46
C GLY A 62 8.12 9.12 1.48
N LYS A 63 8.15 7.82 1.79
CA LYS A 63 7.49 6.77 1.00
C LYS A 63 6.14 6.35 1.59
N PHE A 64 5.82 6.77 2.81
CA PHE A 64 4.54 6.44 3.43
C PHE A 64 3.42 7.30 2.86
N THR A 65 2.26 6.70 2.66
CA THR A 65 1.05 7.40 2.24
C THR A 65 0.03 7.36 3.37
N THR A 66 -0.70 8.46 3.55
CA THR A 66 -1.81 8.47 4.51
C THR A 66 -2.92 7.50 4.07
N TRP A 67 -3.74 7.08 5.03
CA TRP A 67 -4.89 6.23 4.79
C TRP A 67 -5.81 6.83 3.72
N SER A 68 -6.23 5.99 2.78
CA SER A 68 -7.16 6.37 1.72
C SER A 68 -7.94 5.16 1.24
N ARG A 69 -9.16 5.40 0.77
CA ARG A 69 -10.00 4.39 0.11
C ARG A 69 -9.57 4.15 -1.35
N GLN A 70 -8.71 5.02 -1.89
CA GLN A 70 -8.15 4.91 -3.23
C GLN A 70 -6.63 5.11 -3.14
N ILE A 71 -5.86 4.07 -3.45
CA ILE A 71 -4.40 4.08 -3.32
C ILE A 71 -3.73 3.52 -4.56
N HIS A 72 -2.53 4.01 -4.84
CA HIS A 72 -1.63 3.42 -5.83
C HIS A 72 -0.50 2.71 -5.09
N ALA A 73 -0.45 1.39 -5.17
CA ALA A 73 0.58 0.58 -4.50
C ALA A 73 0.90 -0.67 -5.33
N VAL A 74 2.17 -1.09 -5.30
CA VAL A 74 2.66 -2.27 -6.07
C VAL A 74 2.33 -2.14 -7.58
N ALA A 75 2.45 -0.92 -8.12
CA ALA A 75 2.10 -0.54 -9.49
C ALA A 75 0.62 -0.76 -9.90
N ILE A 76 -0.28 -0.93 -8.92
CA ILE A 76 -1.71 -1.21 -9.10
C ILE A 76 -2.52 -0.10 -8.44
N ASP A 77 -3.65 0.28 -9.06
CA ASP A 77 -4.64 1.17 -8.48
C ASP A 77 -5.69 0.34 -7.72
N TRP A 78 -5.80 0.57 -6.42
CA TRP A 78 -6.77 -0.05 -5.51
C TRP A 78 -7.88 0.95 -5.25
N ASN A 79 -9.13 0.57 -5.51
CA ASN A 79 -10.29 1.41 -5.28
C ASN A 79 -11.30 0.65 -4.42
N LEU A 80 -11.31 0.97 -3.12
CA LEU A 80 -12.21 0.39 -2.12
C LEU A 80 -13.59 1.06 -2.11
N VAL A 81 -13.83 2.08 -2.94
CA VAL A 81 -15.18 2.63 -3.17
C VAL A 81 -15.91 1.75 -4.18
N ASP A 82 -15.25 1.45 -5.29
CA ASP A 82 -15.80 0.62 -6.38
C ASP A 82 -15.47 -0.87 -6.24
N LEU A 83 -14.78 -1.25 -5.16
CA LEU A 83 -14.31 -2.61 -4.87
C LEU A 83 -13.52 -3.23 -6.04
N SER A 84 -12.64 -2.43 -6.64
CA SER A 84 -11.87 -2.83 -7.83
C SER A 84 -10.37 -2.64 -7.64
N VAL A 85 -9.63 -3.44 -8.40
CA VAL A 85 -8.17 -3.40 -8.49
C VAL A 85 -7.83 -3.36 -9.98
N SER A 86 -7.03 -2.40 -10.41
CA SER A 86 -6.76 -2.18 -11.83
C SER A 86 -5.32 -1.76 -12.13
N ILE A 87 -4.87 -2.05 -13.34
CA ILE A 87 -3.62 -1.49 -13.85
C ILE A 87 -3.87 -0.02 -14.20
N PRO A 88 -3.02 0.91 -13.74
CA PRO A 88 -3.18 2.32 -14.07
C PRO A 88 -3.20 2.55 -15.57
N GLN A 89 -4.16 3.35 -16.05
CA GLN A 89 -4.33 3.60 -17.48
C GLN A 89 -3.05 4.12 -18.14
N ARG A 90 -2.26 4.95 -17.44
CA ARG A 90 -0.95 5.42 -17.94
C ARG A 90 0.02 4.28 -18.27
N LYS A 91 0.01 3.19 -17.50
CA LYS A 91 0.87 2.01 -17.73
C LYS A 91 0.35 1.20 -18.93
N ILE A 92 -0.97 1.05 -19.04
CA ILE A 92 -1.60 0.41 -20.21
C ILE A 92 -1.28 1.17 -21.49
N HIS A 93 -1.45 2.49 -21.51
CA HIS A 93 -1.15 3.33 -22.67
C HIS A 93 0.32 3.24 -23.06
N LYS A 94 1.23 3.32 -22.07
CA LYS A 94 2.68 3.17 -22.30
C LYS A 94 3.00 1.82 -22.94
N MET A 95 2.42 0.73 -22.43
CA MET A 95 2.61 -0.61 -22.97
C MET A 95 2.08 -0.72 -24.40
N LYS A 96 0.87 -0.19 -24.66
CA LYS A 96 0.29 -0.17 -26.01
C LYS A 96 1.21 0.57 -27.00
N SER A 97 1.71 1.76 -26.64
CA SER A 97 2.66 2.51 -27.50
C SER A 97 3.89 1.66 -27.84
N LYS A 98 4.50 1.06 -26.82
CA LYS A 98 5.69 0.23 -26.98
C LYS A 98 5.46 -1.00 -27.85
N VAL A 99 4.30 -1.65 -27.71
CA VAL A 99 3.93 -2.80 -28.54
C VAL A 99 3.71 -2.36 -29.99
N THR A 100 3.01 -1.24 -30.22
CA THR A 100 2.81 -0.70 -31.57
C THR A 100 4.16 -0.37 -32.24
N GLU A 101 5.05 0.34 -31.55
CA GLU A 101 6.39 0.65 -32.04
C GLU A 101 7.19 -0.63 -32.36
N ALA A 102 7.08 -1.66 -31.52
CA ALA A 102 7.76 -2.93 -31.74
C ALA A 102 7.24 -3.69 -32.98
N LEU A 103 5.94 -3.59 -33.27
CA LEU A 103 5.32 -4.24 -34.44
C LEU A 103 5.78 -3.62 -35.77
N GLU A 104 6.22 -2.37 -35.77
CA GLU A 104 6.76 -1.69 -36.96
C GLU A 104 8.22 -2.08 -37.26
N LEU A 105 8.90 -2.75 -36.32
CA LEU A 105 10.29 -3.14 -36.46
C LEU A 105 10.42 -4.57 -37.00
N GLN A 106 11.31 -4.77 -37.98
CA GLN A 106 11.65 -6.10 -38.47
C GLN A 106 12.41 -6.94 -37.42
N TYR A 107 13.16 -6.27 -36.54
CA TYR A 107 13.89 -6.88 -35.43
C TYR A 107 13.87 -5.97 -34.21
N ILE A 108 13.66 -6.55 -33.03
CA ILE A 108 13.75 -5.85 -31.74
C ILE A 108 14.98 -6.35 -30.96
N THR A 109 15.71 -5.44 -30.32
CA THR A 109 16.80 -5.85 -29.44
C THR A 109 16.26 -6.49 -28.17
N LYS A 110 16.98 -7.46 -27.59
CA LYS A 110 16.58 -8.09 -26.32
C LYS A 110 16.38 -7.07 -25.19
N LYS A 111 17.18 -6.00 -25.17
CA LYS A 111 17.04 -4.89 -24.22
C LYS A 111 15.70 -4.17 -24.38
N ASN A 112 15.31 -3.84 -25.61
CA ASN A 112 14.04 -3.18 -25.88
C ASN A 112 12.86 -4.10 -25.59
N LEU A 113 12.97 -5.40 -25.92
CA LEU A 113 11.99 -6.42 -25.59
C LEU A 113 11.79 -6.56 -24.08
N SER A 114 12.86 -6.64 -23.29
CA SER A 114 12.79 -6.70 -21.82
C SER A 114 12.25 -5.43 -21.16
N SER A 115 12.18 -4.34 -21.93
CA SER A 115 11.67 -3.06 -21.47
C SER A 115 10.23 -2.81 -21.89
N LEU A 116 9.63 -3.64 -22.77
CA LEU A 116 8.21 -3.61 -23.08
C LEU A 116 7.44 -3.70 -21.75
#